data_AF-A0A955IT58-F1
#
_entry.id   AF-A0A955IT58-F1
#
_cell.length_a   1.000
_cell.length_b   1.000
_cell.length_c   1.000
_cell.angle_alpha   90.00
_cell.angle_beta   90.00
_cell.angle_gamma   90.00
#
_symmetry.space_group_name_H-M   'P 1'
#
loop_
_entity.id
_entity.type
_entity.pdbx_description
1 polymer ?
#
loop_
_entity_poly.entity_id
_entity_poly.type
_entity_poly.pdbx_seq_one_letter_code
_entity_poly.pdbx_strand_id
1 'polypeptide(L)'
;FHEEAQCLRCHHVNGFGGSAGPNLSDVGARLSRSDLIESIVEPNAKVNPRYGQVSTMREMQGILKPTEIRDIVAYLSTLGVAPESSAVAHASGPAPSRRIVLLAPVALVGTLGLFLFLLVATVRVPRI
;
A
#
# COMPACT_ATOMS: atom_id res chain seq x y z
N PHE A 1 -9.31 14.79 13.61
CA PHE A 1 -9.65 13.55 14.34
C PHE A 1 -10.94 13.86 15.09
N HIS A 2 -12.02 13.15 14.81
CA HIS A 2 -13.34 13.38 15.45
C HIS A 2 -13.60 12.17 16.36
N GLU A 3 -13.65 12.41 17.67
CA GLU A 3 -13.66 11.33 18.68
C GLU A 3 -14.94 10.48 18.63
N GLU A 4 -16.01 11.04 18.10
CA GLU A 4 -17.35 10.47 18.02
C GLU A 4 -17.59 9.67 16.74
N ALA A 5 -16.95 10.05 15.62
CA ALA A 5 -17.18 9.39 14.33
C ALA A 5 -16.54 8.00 14.25
N GLN A 6 -15.38 7.80 14.89
CA GLN A 6 -14.71 6.51 15.10
C GLN A 6 -14.72 5.55 13.90
N CYS A 7 -14.51 6.03 12.66
CA CYS A 7 -14.72 5.24 11.44
C CYS A 7 -13.97 3.89 11.44
N LEU A 8 -12.72 3.90 11.92
CA LEU A 8 -11.86 2.72 12.00
C LEU A 8 -12.29 1.69 13.05
N ARG A 9 -13.22 2.03 13.95
CA ARG A 9 -13.79 1.07 14.90
C ARG A 9 -14.61 0.00 14.16
N CYS A 10 -15.26 0.39 13.08
CA CYS A 10 -16.11 -0.52 12.31
C CYS A 10 -15.49 -0.90 10.96
N HIS A 11 -14.76 0.01 10.33
CA HIS A 11 -14.23 -0.17 8.98
C HIS A 11 -12.75 -0.49 8.97
N HIS A 12 -12.37 -1.31 8.00
CA HIS A 12 -11.00 -1.66 7.71
C HIS A 12 -10.46 -0.75 6.60
N VAL A 13 -9.26 -0.18 6.77
CA VAL A 13 -8.56 0.66 5.79
C VAL A 13 -7.08 0.27 5.79
N ASN A 14 -6.57 -0.18 4.65
CA ASN A 14 -5.15 -0.47 4.42
C ASN A 14 -4.47 -1.35 5.50
N GLY A 15 -5.19 -2.33 6.03
CA GLY A 15 -4.67 -3.26 7.04
C GLY A 15 -5.02 -2.91 8.49
N PHE A 16 -5.73 -1.79 8.72
CA PHE A 16 -6.04 -1.28 10.05
C PHE A 16 -7.55 -1.10 10.26
N GLY A 17 -8.00 -1.22 11.51
CA GLY A 17 -9.39 -1.00 11.91
C GLY A 17 -10.20 -2.28 12.11
N GLY A 18 -11.52 -2.15 12.13
CA GLY A 18 -12.47 -3.23 12.38
C GLY A 18 -13.09 -3.83 11.12
N SER A 19 -13.84 -4.92 11.28
CA SER A 19 -14.53 -5.63 10.18
C SER A 19 -16.05 -5.68 10.35
N ALA A 20 -16.60 -4.87 11.25
CA ALA A 20 -18.05 -4.79 11.47
C ALA A 20 -18.78 -4.16 10.27
N GLY A 21 -18.10 -3.27 9.54
CA GLY A 21 -18.56 -2.70 8.29
C GLY A 21 -17.72 -3.13 7.08
N PRO A 22 -18.09 -2.70 5.86
CA PRO A 22 -17.32 -2.93 4.65
C PRO A 22 -15.87 -2.44 4.74
N ASN A 23 -14.95 -3.16 4.09
CA ASN A 23 -13.58 -2.69 3.89
C ASN A 23 -13.58 -1.45 3.00
N LEU A 24 -12.92 -0.38 3.42
CA LEU A 24 -12.86 0.90 2.71
C LEU A 24 -11.56 1.11 1.91
N SER A 25 -10.60 0.18 1.98
CA SER A 25 -9.24 0.32 1.39
C SER A 25 -9.24 0.64 -0.10
N ASP A 26 -10.30 0.27 -0.81
CA ASP A 26 -10.50 0.43 -2.24
C ASP A 26 -11.84 1.09 -2.58
N VAL A 27 -12.45 1.78 -1.61
CA VAL A 27 -13.81 2.32 -1.77
C VAL A 27 -13.90 3.40 -2.86
N GLY A 28 -12.84 4.19 -3.05
CA GLY A 28 -12.79 5.23 -4.09
C GLY A 28 -12.78 4.67 -5.51
N ALA A 29 -12.35 3.42 -5.70
CA ALA A 29 -12.47 2.74 -6.99
C ALA A 29 -13.86 2.10 -7.20
N ARG A 30 -14.64 1.88 -6.13
CA ARG A 30 -15.92 1.18 -6.19
C ARG A 30 -17.14 2.09 -6.16
N LEU A 31 -17.04 3.24 -5.49
CA LEU A 31 -18.17 4.15 -5.25
C LEU A 31 -17.89 5.53 -5.81
N SER A 32 -18.93 6.15 -6.36
CA SER A 32 -18.86 7.55 -6.78
C SER A 32 -18.79 8.48 -5.55
N ARG A 33 -18.35 9.72 -5.77
CA ARG A 33 -18.35 10.74 -4.70
C ARG A 33 -19.73 10.95 -4.08
N SER A 34 -20.79 10.90 -4.90
CA SER A 34 -22.18 11.01 -4.43
C SER A 34 -22.61 9.81 -3.60
N ASP A 35 -22.24 8.59 -3.98
CA ASP A 35 -22.56 7.39 -3.19
C ASP A 35 -21.84 7.40 -1.84
N LEU A 36 -20.60 7.91 -1.79
CA LEU A 36 -19.86 8.09 -0.54
C LEU A 36 -20.55 9.09 0.39
N ILE A 37 -21.03 10.21 -0.15
CA ILE A 37 -21.78 11.21 0.63
C ILE A 37 -23.08 10.59 1.15
N GLU A 38 -23.88 9.97 0.27
CA GLU A 38 -25.15 9.32 0.63
C GLU A 38 -24.93 8.28 1.74
N SER A 39 -23.89 7.45 1.63
CA SER A 39 -23.57 6.45 2.66
C SER A 39 -23.22 7.06 4.04
N ILE A 40 -22.67 8.27 4.07
CA ILE A 40 -22.28 8.97 5.30
C ILE A 40 -23.48 9.69 5.93
N VAL A 41 -24.32 10.33 5.12
CA VAL A 41 -25.46 11.15 5.59
C VAL A 41 -26.72 10.33 5.79
N GLU A 42 -26.93 9.31 4.95
CA GLU A 42 -28.10 8.41 4.93
C GLU A 42 -27.64 6.95 4.77
N PRO A 43 -27.02 6.34 5.81
CA PRO A 43 -26.44 5.00 5.72
C PRO A 43 -27.48 3.89 5.49
N ASN A 44 -28.78 4.18 5.63
CA ASN A 44 -29.88 3.26 5.34
C ASN A 44 -30.41 3.34 3.91
N ALA A 45 -29.99 4.33 3.10
CA ALA A 45 -30.44 4.45 1.71
C ALA A 45 -30.05 3.23 0.86
N LYS A 46 -28.85 2.70 1.08
CA LYS A 46 -28.32 1.50 0.40
C LYS A 46 -27.52 0.65 1.38
N VAL A 47 -28.11 -0.45 1.84
CA VAL A 47 -27.45 -1.40 2.73
C VAL A 47 -27.08 -2.65 1.95
N ASN A 48 -25.82 -3.07 2.04
CA ASN A 48 -25.42 -4.36 1.49
C ASN A 48 -25.96 -5.47 2.42
N PRO A 49 -26.77 -6.43 1.91
CA PRO A 49 -27.43 -7.45 2.74
C PRO A 49 -26.47 -8.29 3.59
N ARG A 50 -25.18 -8.38 3.20
CA ARG A 50 -24.13 -9.04 3.98
C ARG A 50 -23.92 -8.42 5.37
N TYR A 51 -24.29 -7.15 5.55
CA TYR A 51 -24.15 -6.39 6.79
C TYR A 51 -25.49 -6.16 7.50
N GLY A 52 -26.56 -6.80 7.01
CA GLY A 52 -27.91 -6.71 7.57
C GLY A 52 -28.90 -6.04 6.62
N GLN A 53 -30.17 -6.03 7.05
CA GLN A 53 -31.27 -5.38 6.32
C GLN A 53 -31.37 -3.88 6.63
N VAL A 54 -30.78 -3.47 7.75
CA VAL A 54 -30.73 -2.09 8.26
C VAL A 54 -29.28 -1.82 8.65
N SER A 55 -28.80 -0.62 8.35
CA SER A 55 -27.45 -0.21 8.68
C SER A 55 -27.31 0.01 10.18
N THR A 56 -26.25 -0.54 10.76
CA THR A 56 -25.83 -0.26 12.14
C THR A 56 -24.96 1.01 12.22
N MET A 57 -24.58 1.57 11.07
CA MET A 57 -23.89 2.86 10.99
C MET A 57 -24.85 3.97 11.37
N ARG A 58 -24.39 4.87 12.24
CA ARG A 58 -25.13 6.09 12.60
C ARG A 58 -25.07 7.11 11.45
N GLU A 59 -26.14 7.87 11.29
CA GLU A 59 -26.13 9.07 10.45
C GLU A 59 -25.08 10.07 10.94
N MET A 60 -24.03 10.29 10.13
CA MET A 60 -22.90 11.11 10.56
C MET A 60 -23.14 12.60 10.42
N GLN A 61 -24.20 13.03 9.72
CA GLN A 61 -24.57 14.44 9.53
C GLN A 61 -24.83 15.21 10.83
N GLY A 62 -25.24 14.52 11.89
CA GLY A 62 -25.42 15.11 13.22
C GLY A 62 -24.14 15.16 14.07
N ILE A 63 -23.06 14.52 13.61
CA ILE A 63 -21.77 14.44 14.31
C ILE A 63 -20.72 15.28 13.59
N LEU A 64 -20.66 15.17 12.26
CA LEU A 64 -19.67 15.80 11.41
C LEU A 64 -20.23 17.07 10.75
N LYS A 65 -19.39 18.11 10.67
CA LYS A 65 -19.72 19.31 9.88
C LYS A 65 -19.70 18.98 8.38
N PRO A 66 -20.44 19.73 7.54
CA PRO A 66 -20.37 19.55 6.09
C PRO A 66 -18.96 19.68 5.50
N THR A 67 -18.09 20.49 6.10
CA THR A 67 -16.66 20.58 5.74
C THR A 67 -15.94 19.26 5.98
N GLU A 68 -16.16 18.63 7.13
CA GLU A 68 -15.49 17.39 7.52
C GLU A 68 -15.97 16.21 6.68
N ILE A 69 -17.27 16.17 6.35
CA ILE A 69 -17.81 15.18 5.41
C ILE A 69 -17.14 15.32 4.05
N ARG A 70 -16.95 16.55 3.55
CA ARG A 70 -16.26 16.78 2.28
C ARG A 70 -14.80 16.29 2.32
N ASP A 71 -14.10 16.53 3.42
CA ASP A 71 -12.70 16.12 3.59
C ASP A 71 -12.56 14.60 3.70
N ILE A 72 -13.45 13.94 4.44
CA ILE A 72 -13.51 12.47 4.52
C ILE A 72 -13.80 11.88 3.15
N VAL A 73 -14.79 12.40 2.44
CA VAL A 73 -15.13 11.92 1.10
C VAL A 73 -13.95 12.13 0.15
N ALA A 74 -13.24 13.26 0.22
CA ALA A 74 -12.04 13.49 -0.56
C ALA A 74 -10.97 12.43 -0.27
N TYR A 75 -10.71 12.12 1.00
CA TYR A 75 -9.79 11.04 1.38
C TYR A 75 -10.25 9.67 0.85
N LEU A 76 -11.51 9.30 1.08
CA LEU A 76 -12.07 8.02 0.64
C LEU A 76 -12.02 7.86 -0.89
N SER A 77 -12.21 8.94 -1.65
CA SER A 77 -12.09 8.95 -3.11
C SER A 77 -10.66 8.67 -3.60
N THR A 78 -9.63 8.89 -2.78
CA THR A 78 -8.24 8.52 -3.13
C THR A 78 -7.91 7.05 -2.90
N LEU A 79 -8.79 6.30 -2.20
CA LEU A 79 -8.53 4.91 -1.85
C LEU A 79 -8.82 3.96 -3.01
N GLY A 80 -7.89 3.05 -3.30
CA GLY A 80 -8.02 2.02 -4.35
C GLY A 80 -7.87 2.52 -5.78
N VAL A 81 -7.83 3.83 -6.01
CA VAL A 81 -7.55 4.40 -7.32
C VAL A 81 -6.03 4.48 -7.44
N ALA A 82 -5.45 3.78 -8.43
CA ALA A 82 -4.05 3.99 -8.77
C ALA A 82 -3.85 5.49 -9.02
N PRO A 83 -2.86 6.14 -8.39
CA PRO A 83 -2.73 7.58 -8.49
C PRO A 83 -2.31 7.95 -9.92
N GLU A 84 -3.25 8.43 -10.74
CA GLU A 84 -2.93 9.15 -11.98
C GLU A 84 -2.18 10.47 -11.68
N SER A 85 -2.06 10.85 -10.40
CA SER A 85 -1.37 12.04 -9.89
C SER A 85 -0.35 11.72 -8.77
N SER A 86 0.39 10.61 -8.89
CA SER A 86 1.43 10.13 -7.95
C SER A 86 2.56 11.12 -7.57
N ALA A 87 2.47 12.40 -7.93
CA ALA A 87 3.36 13.48 -7.52
C ALA A 87 3.01 14.14 -6.17
N VAL A 88 1.84 13.91 -5.56
CA VAL A 88 1.53 14.50 -4.24
C VAL A 88 1.68 13.46 -3.12
N ALA A 89 2.92 13.00 -2.96
CA ALA A 89 3.35 12.30 -1.77
C ALA A 89 3.29 13.27 -0.57
N HIS A 90 2.24 13.17 0.24
CA HIS A 90 2.29 13.69 1.60
C HIS A 90 3.29 12.84 2.39
N ALA A 91 4.52 13.36 2.47
CA ALA A 91 5.61 12.78 3.24
C ALA A 91 5.31 12.88 4.74
N SER A 92 4.74 11.81 5.30
CA SER A 92 4.63 11.63 6.76
C SER A 92 5.26 10.29 7.15
N GLY A 93 6.59 10.27 7.19
CA GLY A 93 7.38 9.17 7.75
C GLY A 93 8.89 9.44 7.67
N PRO A 94 9.69 9.16 8.71
CA PRO A 94 11.14 9.27 8.63
C PRO A 94 11.70 8.27 7.62
N ALA A 95 12.57 8.75 6.73
CA ALA A 95 13.17 7.98 5.65
C ALA A 95 13.84 6.68 6.13
N PRO A 96 13.81 5.58 5.35
CA PRO A 96 14.59 4.39 5.68
C PRO A 96 16.08 4.72 5.61
N SER A 97 16.82 4.35 6.66
CA SER A 97 18.28 4.43 6.70
C SER A 97 18.87 3.53 5.62
N ARG A 98 19.07 4.10 4.43
CA ARG A 98 19.72 3.46 3.31
C ARG A 98 21.17 3.18 3.71
N ARG A 99 21.48 1.94 4.10
CA ARG A 99 22.86 1.46 4.21
C ARG A 99 23.49 1.58 2.83
N ILE A 100 24.29 2.62 2.64
CA ILE A 100 25.20 2.75 1.51
C ILE A 100 26.26 1.66 1.71
N VAL A 101 26.06 0.51 1.08
CA VAL A 101 27.17 -0.42 0.85
C VAL A 101 28.04 0.23 -0.22
N LEU A 102 29.11 0.87 0.24
CA LEU A 102 30.14 1.47 -0.58
C LEU A 102 30.74 0.37 -1.46
N LEU A 103 30.66 0.54 -2.77
CA LEU A 103 31.35 -0.32 -3.73
C LEU A 103 32.86 -0.30 -3.43
N ALA A 104 33.46 -1.48 -3.27
CA ALA A 104 34.88 -1.66 -3.50
C ALA A 104 35.04 -2.39 -4.84
N PRO A 105 35.62 -1.77 -5.89
CA PRO A 105 36.12 -2.50 -7.02
C PRO A 105 37.37 -3.24 -6.56
N VAL A 106 37.28 -4.56 -6.38
CA VAL A 106 38.48 -5.38 -6.19
C VAL A 106 39.26 -5.30 -7.50
N ALA A 107 40.40 -4.64 -7.40
CA ALA A 107 41.35 -4.39 -8.46
C ALA A 107 41.70 -5.67 -9.23
N LEU A 108 41.58 -5.59 -10.55
CA LEU A 108 42.69 -5.71 -11.49
C LEU A 108 43.97 -6.35 -10.90
N VAL A 109 44.02 -7.69 -10.87
CA VAL A 109 45.28 -8.44 -10.69
C VAL A 109 45.48 -9.33 -11.92
N GLY A 110 46.47 -8.99 -12.74
CA GLY A 110 47.37 -10.00 -13.32
C GLY A 110 47.16 -10.43 -14.77
N THR A 111 47.28 -9.50 -15.73
CA THR A 111 47.54 -9.81 -17.15
C THR A 111 49.00 -10.19 -17.43
N LEU A 112 49.53 -11.23 -16.78
CA LEU A 112 50.86 -11.77 -17.17
C LEU A 112 51.02 -13.26 -16.80
N GLY A 113 50.59 -14.15 -17.69
CA GLY A 113 50.75 -15.60 -17.53
C GLY A 113 50.58 -16.40 -18.82
N LEU A 114 50.77 -15.77 -19.99
CA LEU A 114 50.89 -16.45 -21.27
C LEU A 114 52.36 -16.83 -21.46
N PHE A 115 52.84 -17.99 -20.97
CA PHE A 115 54.06 -18.68 -21.44
C PHE A 115 54.39 -19.96 -20.64
N LEU A 116 53.48 -20.93 -20.50
CA LEU A 116 53.91 -22.33 -20.22
C LEU A 116 52.85 -23.40 -20.52
N PHE A 117 52.20 -23.34 -21.69
CA PHE A 117 51.16 -24.29 -22.10
C PHE A 117 51.65 -25.36 -23.10
N LEU A 118 52.92 -25.79 -23.06
CA LEU A 118 53.50 -26.58 -24.15
C LEU A 118 54.44 -27.76 -23.81
N LEU A 119 54.55 -28.28 -22.58
CA LEU A 119 55.52 -29.39 -22.39
C LEU A 119 55.30 -30.45 -21.28
N VAL A 120 54.06 -30.85 -20.95
CA VAL A 120 53.87 -32.06 -20.10
C VAL A 120 52.68 -32.91 -20.58
N ALA A 121 52.76 -33.43 -21.80
CA ALA A 121 51.73 -34.27 -22.42
C ALA A 121 52.26 -35.60 -22.98
N THR A 122 53.23 -36.27 -22.33
CA THR A 122 53.79 -37.53 -22.88
C THR A 122 54.07 -38.68 -21.91
N VAL A 123 53.83 -38.60 -20.59
CA VAL A 123 54.06 -39.78 -19.73
C VAL A 123 52.76 -40.50 -19.40
N ARG A 124 52.29 -41.30 -20.37
CA ARG A 124 51.24 -42.30 -20.18
C ARG A 124 51.88 -43.59 -19.65
N VAL A 125 51.76 -43.81 -18.35
CA VAL A 125 52.11 -45.09 -17.71
C VAL A 125 50.98 -46.10 -17.95
N PRO A 126 51.22 -47.27 -18.57
CA PRO A 126 50.25 -48.36 -18.61
C PRO A 126 50.33 -49.17 -17.30
N ARG A 127 49.17 -49.43 -16.69
CA ARG A 127 49.01 -50.37 -15.57
C ARG A 127 48.97 -51.80 -16.10
N ILE A 128 49.69 -52.69 -15.43
CA ILE A 128 49.57 -54.16 -15.50
C ILE A 128 49.01 -54.61 -14.16
#